data_AF-A0A1Y3B923-F1
#
_entry.id   AF-A0A1Y3B923-F1
#
_cell.length_a   1.000
_cell.length_b   1.000
_cell.length_c   1.000
_cell.angle_alpha   90.00
_cell.angle_beta   90.00
_cell.angle_gamma   90.00
#
_symmetry.space_group_name_H-M   'P 1'
#
loop_
_entity.id
_entity.type
_entity.pdbx_description
1 polymer ?
#
loop_
_entity_poly.entity_id
_entity_poly.type
_entity_poly.pdbx_seq_one_letter_code
_entity_poly.pdbx_strand_id
1 'polypeptide(L)'
;MPKFREKDDLVSNDNGKYREDKSWMAQFNYVFVDISTSFAILVSIYFPSCTGILAGSNRSGDLADAQKAIPLGTIAAQLTTSFVYLSVIFLFGASYNPLFIRDKFGESLGKELAVSHFSYL
;
A
#
# COMPACT_ATOMS: atom_id res chain seq x y z
N MET A 1 9.97 20.96 2.32
CA MET A 1 8.58 20.56 2.01
C MET A 1 8.61 19.14 1.48
N PRO A 2 7.71 18.23 1.90
CA PRO A 2 7.59 16.91 1.28
C PRO A 2 7.32 17.11 -0.22
N LYS A 3 8.20 16.57 -1.06
CA LYS A 3 8.15 16.77 -2.51
C LYS A 3 7.38 15.61 -3.12
N PHE A 4 6.18 15.90 -3.58
CA PHE A 4 5.30 14.93 -4.22
C PHE A 4 5.73 14.69 -5.68
N ARG A 5 5.65 13.43 -6.14
CA ARG A 5 5.95 13.05 -7.52
C ARG A 5 4.74 13.28 -8.40
N GLU A 6 4.98 13.82 -9.59
CA GLU A 6 3.96 14.04 -10.62
C GLU A 6 3.83 12.80 -11.51
N LYS A 7 2.71 12.69 -12.24
CA LYS A 7 2.53 11.63 -13.22
C LYS A 7 3.65 11.70 -14.27
N ASP A 8 4.18 10.53 -14.64
CA ASP A 8 5.29 10.34 -15.57
C ASP A 8 6.70 10.69 -15.06
N ASP A 9 6.87 10.99 -13.77
CA ASP A 9 8.20 11.06 -13.17
C ASP A 9 8.86 9.66 -13.14
N LEU A 10 10.17 9.58 -13.35
CA LEU A 10 10.94 8.34 -13.15
C LEU A 10 11.00 7.96 -11.66
N VAL A 11 10.83 6.67 -11.38
CA VAL A 11 11.08 6.09 -10.06
C VAL A 11 12.58 5.98 -9.84
N SER A 12 13.20 7.08 -9.38
CA SER A 12 14.63 7.16 -9.07
C SER A 12 14.88 7.73 -7.68
N ASN A 13 16.03 7.38 -7.09
CA ASN A 13 16.56 7.98 -5.88
C ASN A 13 17.08 9.41 -6.12
N ASP A 14 17.34 9.77 -7.37
CA ASP A 14 17.73 11.12 -7.74
C ASP A 14 16.53 12.06 -7.92
N ASN A 15 16.77 13.33 -7.60
CA ASN A 15 15.83 14.44 -7.73
C ASN A 15 15.54 14.83 -9.20
N GLY A 16 16.10 14.10 -10.16
CA GLY A 16 16.09 14.41 -11.58
C GLY A 16 14.69 14.30 -12.18
N LYS A 17 14.15 15.44 -12.61
CA LYS A 17 13.10 15.49 -13.63
C LYS A 17 13.76 15.16 -14.97
N TYR A 18 13.95 13.87 -15.26
CA TYR A 18 14.46 13.45 -16.57
C TYR A 18 13.36 13.65 -17.61
N ARG A 19 13.48 14.74 -18.38
CA ARG A 19 12.61 15.04 -19.54
C ARG A 19 13.22 14.43 -20.81
N GLU A 20 13.62 13.16 -20.74
CA GLU A 20 13.98 12.38 -21.93
C GLU A 20 12.69 11.79 -22.54
N ASP A 21 12.71 11.51 -23.84
CA ASP A 21 11.55 10.95 -24.54
C ASP A 21 11.19 9.56 -23.98
N LYS A 22 9.95 9.42 -23.49
CA LYS A 22 9.43 8.18 -22.87
C LYS A 22 9.65 6.94 -23.73
N SER A 23 9.65 7.09 -25.06
CA SER A 23 9.83 6.01 -26.02
C SER A 23 11.19 5.33 -25.92
N TRP A 24 12.27 6.08 -25.72
CA TRP A 24 13.62 5.52 -25.61
C TRP A 24 13.88 4.90 -24.24
N MET A 25 13.36 5.51 -23.18
CA MET A 25 13.47 4.97 -21.81
C MET A 25 12.61 3.72 -21.59
N ALA A 26 11.44 3.62 -22.24
CA ALA A 26 10.63 2.41 -22.21
C ALA A 26 11.39 1.19 -22.79
N GLN A 27 12.34 1.42 -23.71
CA GLN A 27 13.20 0.38 -24.26
C GLN A 27 14.22 -0.17 -23.24
N PHE A 28 14.49 0.55 -22.14
CA PHE A 28 15.50 0.23 -21.13
C PHE A 28 14.90 -0.13 -19.75
N ASN A 29 13.67 -0.65 -19.71
CA ASN A 29 13.01 -1.19 -18.51
C ASN A 29 12.96 -0.20 -17.31
N TYR A 30 12.81 1.10 -17.60
CA TYR A 30 12.64 2.12 -16.57
C TYR A 30 11.20 2.15 -16.04
N VAL A 31 11.06 2.32 -14.72
CA VAL A 31 9.75 2.40 -14.04
C VAL A 31 9.32 3.86 -13.85
N PHE A 32 8.08 4.15 -14.22
CA PHE A 32 7.48 5.49 -14.15
C PHE A 32 6.36 5.56 -13.12
N VAL A 33 6.15 6.76 -12.58
CA VAL A 33 5.06 7.07 -11.67
C VAL A 33 3.74 7.18 -12.46
N ASP A 34 2.80 6.28 -12.18
CA ASP A 34 1.52 6.19 -12.89
C ASP A 34 0.54 7.34 -12.57
N ILE A 35 0.52 7.78 -11.31
CA ILE A 35 -0.37 8.82 -10.82
C ILE A 35 0.38 9.87 -9.98
N SER A 36 -0.06 11.12 -10.09
CA SER A 36 0.41 12.17 -9.18
C SER A 36 0.01 11.83 -7.75
N THR A 37 0.97 11.87 -6.83
CA THR A 37 0.76 11.44 -5.44
C THR A 37 0.63 12.66 -4.53
N SER A 38 -0.25 12.61 -3.54
CA SER A 38 -0.29 13.61 -2.46
C SER A 38 -0.71 12.93 -1.16
N PHE A 39 -0.43 13.56 -0.01
CA PHE A 39 -0.84 13.00 1.27
C PHE A 39 -2.35 12.72 1.33
N ALA A 40 -3.17 13.64 0.82
CA ALA A 40 -4.63 13.46 0.77
C ALA A 40 -5.05 12.30 -0.14
N ILE A 41 -4.38 12.10 -1.28
CA ILE A 41 -4.65 10.96 -2.18
C ILE A 41 -4.30 9.65 -1.49
N LEU A 42 -3.15 9.57 -0.82
CA LEU A 42 -2.74 8.36 -0.10
C LEU A 42 -3.71 8.00 1.03
N VAL A 43 -4.18 9.00 1.79
CA VAL A 43 -5.22 8.80 2.81
C VAL A 43 -6.53 8.32 2.18
N SER A 44 -6.93 8.90 1.04
CA SER A 44 -8.16 8.51 0.34
C SER A 44 -8.12 7.07 -0.17
N ILE A 45 -6.96 6.60 -0.64
CA ILE A 45 -6.76 5.21 -1.09
C ILE A 45 -6.72 4.24 0.10
N TYR A 46 -6.14 4.66 1.24
CA TYR A 46 -6.08 3.84 2.45
C TYR A 46 -7.41 3.77 3.19
N PHE A 47 -8.23 4.83 3.15
CA PHE A 47 -9.46 4.95 3.94
C PHE A 47 -10.41 3.74 3.87
N PRO A 48 -10.70 3.14 2.69
CA PRO A 48 -11.55 1.95 2.60
C PRO A 48 -11.08 0.76 3.45
N SER A 49 -9.78 0.65 3.72
CA SER A 49 -9.21 -0.45 4.50
C SER A 49 -9.56 -0.42 5.99
N CYS A 50 -9.96 0.75 6.52
CA CYS A 50 -10.42 0.94 7.90
C CYS A 50 -11.96 0.92 8.01
N THR A 51 -12.67 0.78 6.89
CA THR A 51 -14.14 0.72 6.88
C THR A 51 -14.63 -0.69 7.24
N GLY A 52 -15.96 -0.86 7.39
CA GLY A 52 -16.55 -2.17 7.70
C GLY A 52 -16.72 -2.47 9.19
N ILE A 53 -16.55 -1.47 10.06
CA ILE A 53 -16.72 -1.60 11.51
C ILE A 53 -18.13 -2.10 11.93
N LEU A 54 -19.13 -1.92 11.06
CA LEU A 54 -20.51 -2.38 11.27
C LEU A 54 -20.78 -3.81 10.78
N ALA A 55 -19.81 -4.52 10.20
CA ALA A 55 -20.04 -5.87 9.70
C ALA A 55 -20.48 -6.86 10.81
N GLY A 56 -20.05 -6.63 12.06
CA GLY A 56 -20.40 -7.47 13.21
C GLY A 56 -21.87 -7.34 13.66
N SER A 57 -22.54 -6.22 13.40
CA SER A 57 -23.93 -6.03 13.85
C SER A 57 -24.94 -6.84 13.04
N ASN A 58 -24.58 -7.27 11.82
CA ASN A 58 -25.44 -8.09 10.96
C ASN A 58 -25.73 -9.49 11.55
N ARG A 59 -24.98 -9.94 12.57
CA ARG A 59 -25.24 -11.18 13.32
C ARG A 59 -25.67 -10.95 14.77
N SER A 60 -26.06 -9.73 15.12
CA SER A 60 -26.43 -9.36 16.50
C SER A 60 -27.59 -10.19 17.09
N GLY A 61 -28.48 -10.75 16.27
CA GLY A 61 -29.60 -11.59 16.72
C GLY A 61 -29.20 -12.98 17.26
N ASP A 62 -27.98 -13.43 17.00
CA ASP A 62 -27.43 -14.71 17.48
C ASP A 62 -26.53 -14.55 18.72
N LEU A 63 -26.40 -13.31 19.22
CA LEU A 63 -25.58 -13.01 20.40
C LEU A 63 -26.42 -13.17 21.68
N ALA A 64 -25.87 -13.90 22.65
CA ALA A 64 -26.47 -14.03 23.98
C ALA A 64 -26.67 -12.67 24.69
N ASP A 65 -25.76 -11.70 24.46
CA ASP A 65 -25.90 -10.30 24.88
C ASP A 65 -25.31 -9.36 23.82
N ALA A 66 -26.15 -8.94 22.88
CA ALA A 66 -25.75 -8.07 21.77
C ALA A 66 -25.27 -6.68 22.23
N GLN A 67 -25.80 -6.15 23.34
CA GLN A 67 -25.45 -4.81 23.82
C GLN A 67 -24.00 -4.72 24.31
N LYS A 68 -23.45 -5.82 24.85
CA LYS A 68 -22.05 -5.88 25.27
C LYS A 68 -21.11 -6.42 24.20
N ALA A 69 -21.53 -7.43 23.45
CA ALA A 69 -20.64 -8.11 22.51
C ALA A 69 -20.38 -7.30 21.23
N ILE A 70 -21.30 -6.44 20.77
CA ILE A 70 -21.05 -5.54 19.63
C ILE A 70 -19.92 -4.55 19.91
N PRO A 71 -19.96 -3.70 20.95
CA PRO A 71 -18.90 -2.71 21.19
C PRO A 71 -17.55 -3.38 21.51
N LEU A 72 -17.56 -4.48 22.25
CA LEU A 72 -16.33 -5.20 22.60
C LEU A 72 -15.69 -5.85 21.36
N GLY A 73 -16.49 -6.54 20.55
CA GLY A 73 -16.02 -7.19 19.32
C GLY A 73 -15.49 -6.19 18.31
N THR A 74 -16.16 -5.05 18.16
CA THR A 74 -15.74 -3.96 17.28
C THR A 74 -14.39 -3.37 17.70
N ILE A 75 -14.18 -3.06 18.98
CA ILE A 75 -12.90 -2.51 19.46
C ILE A 75 -11.78 -3.53 19.32
N ALA A 76 -12.03 -4.80 19.69
CA ALA A 76 -11.04 -5.87 19.54
C ALA A 76 -10.64 -6.10 18.08
N ALA A 77 -11.62 -6.09 17.16
CA ALA A 77 -11.37 -6.21 15.72
C ALA A 77 -10.53 -5.03 15.20
N GLN A 78 -10.90 -3.79 15.56
CA GLN A 78 -10.18 -2.59 15.13
C GLN A 78 -8.73 -2.56 15.64
N LEU A 79 -8.49 -2.99 16.89
CA LEU A 79 -7.14 -3.07 17.43
C LEU A 79 -6.31 -4.16 16.72
N THR A 80 -6.92 -5.30 16.43
CA THR A 80 -6.26 -6.40 15.73
C THR A 80 -5.84 -5.99 14.32
N THR A 81 -6.73 -5.36 13.54
CA THR A 81 -6.39 -4.89 12.19
C THR A 81 -5.35 -3.78 12.22
N SER A 82 -5.45 -2.85 13.18
CA SER A 82 -4.45 -1.79 13.36
C SER A 82 -3.06 -2.36 13.65
N PHE A 83 -2.97 -3.38 14.51
CA PHE A 83 -1.71 -4.06 14.81
C PHE A 83 -1.13 -4.73 13.56
N VAL A 84 -1.96 -5.47 12.80
CA VAL A 84 -1.53 -6.12 11.56
C VAL A 84 -1.02 -5.09 10.54
N TYR A 85 -1.75 -4.01 10.28
CA TYR A 85 -1.31 -2.96 9.34
C TYR A 85 0.02 -2.33 9.75
N LEU A 86 0.21 -2.00 11.03
CA LEU A 86 1.47 -1.44 11.52
C LEU A 86 2.63 -2.43 11.38
N SER A 87 2.39 -3.71 11.68
CA SER A 87 3.41 -4.76 11.54
C SER A 87 3.87 -4.92 10.08
N VAL A 88 2.94 -4.90 9.12
CA VAL A 88 3.25 -5.01 7.70
C VAL A 88 4.03 -3.79 7.22
N ILE A 89 3.65 -2.57 7.61
CA ILE A 89 4.38 -1.35 7.26
C ILE A 89 5.83 -1.44 7.74
N PHE A 90 6.04 -1.90 8.97
CA PHE A 90 7.38 -2.05 9.55
C PHE A 90 8.20 -3.12 8.81
N LEU A 91 7.63 -4.29 8.57
CA LEU A 91 8.31 -5.39 7.88
C LEU A 91 8.67 -5.05 6.44
N PHE A 92 7.77 -4.41 5.69
CA PHE A 92 8.04 -4.00 4.32
C PHE A 92 9.11 -2.89 4.26
N GLY A 93 9.04 -1.91 5.16
CA GLY A 93 10.05 -0.85 5.25
C GLY A 93 11.44 -1.35 5.63
N ALA A 94 11.52 -2.42 6.44
CA ALA A 94 12.79 -3.02 6.85
C ALA A 94 13.37 -3.99 5.80
N SER A 95 12.53 -4.64 5.00
CA SER A 95 12.94 -5.77 4.14
C SER A 95 13.11 -5.41 2.66
N TYR A 96 12.41 -4.38 2.16
CA TYR A 96 12.42 -4.05 0.73
C TYR A 96 13.10 -2.71 0.43
N ASN A 97 13.70 -2.63 -0.76
CA ASN A 97 14.26 -1.38 -1.25
C ASN A 97 13.15 -0.34 -1.51
N PRO A 98 13.33 0.94 -1.12
CA PRO A 98 12.32 1.98 -1.33
C PRO A 98 11.95 2.22 -2.79
N LEU A 99 12.83 1.90 -3.75
CA LEU A 99 12.50 1.99 -5.18
C LEU A 99 11.53 0.89 -5.60
N PHE A 100 11.69 -0.32 -5.05
CA PHE A 100 10.82 -1.45 -5.34
C PHE A 100 9.39 -1.22 -4.83
N ILE A 101 9.23 -0.67 -3.62
CA ILE A 101 7.90 -0.38 -3.04
C ILE A 101 7.12 0.67 -3.86
N ARG A 102 7.82 1.49 -4.65
CA ARG A 102 7.22 2.51 -5.54
C ARG A 102 6.79 1.94 -6.90
N ASP A 103 7.19 0.70 -7.21
CA ASP A 103 6.78 -0.01 -8.41
C ASP A 103 5.51 -0.81 -8.13
N LYS A 104 4.39 -0.34 -8.67
CA LYS A 104 3.07 -0.96 -8.47
C LYS A 104 2.92 -2.31 -9.18
N PHE A 105 3.62 -2.50 -10.31
CA PHE A 105 3.42 -3.63 -11.21
C PHE A 105 4.54 -4.67 -11.13
N GLY A 106 5.62 -4.38 -10.39
CA GLY A 106 6.78 -5.25 -10.29
C GLY A 106 7.56 -5.34 -11.60
N GLU A 107 7.50 -4.31 -12.45
CA GLU A 107 8.26 -4.23 -13.71
C GLU A 107 9.77 -4.35 -13.44
N SER A 108 10.24 -3.84 -12.29
CA SER A 108 11.61 -3.97 -11.80
C SER A 108 12.07 -5.42 -11.58
N LEU A 109 11.13 -6.35 -11.41
CA LEU A 109 11.36 -7.79 -11.21
C LEU A 109 10.81 -8.62 -12.38
N GLY A 110 10.62 -8.02 -13.57
CA GLY A 110 10.07 -8.73 -14.72
C GLY A 110 8.61 -9.18 -14.54
N LYS A 111 7.84 -8.46 -13.71
CA LYS A 111 6.44 -8.73 -13.33
C LYS A 111 6.24 -9.94 -12.42
N GLU A 112 7.31 -10.41 -11.79
CA GLU A 112 7.18 -11.42 -10.73
C GLU A 112 6.76 -10.79 -9.39
N LEU A 113 6.05 -11.59 -8.60
CA LEU A 113 5.66 -11.19 -7.25
C LEU A 113 6.91 -11.17 -6.34
N ALA A 114 6.99 -10.18 -5.46
CA ALA A 114 8.07 -10.04 -4.50
C ALA A 114 8.30 -11.30 -3.63
N VAL A 115 7.24 -12.09 -3.42
CA VAL A 115 7.28 -13.34 -2.64
C VAL A 115 7.98 -14.48 -3.39
N SER A 116 7.96 -14.46 -4.73
CA SER A 116 8.59 -15.50 -5.56
C SER A 116 10.10 -15.55 -5.34
N HIS A 117 10.76 -14.41 -5.13
CA HIS A 117 12.20 -14.37 -4.87
C HIS A 117 12.62 -15.03 -3.55
N PHE A 118 11.75 -15.08 -2.53
CA PHE A 118 12.04 -15.82 -1.30
C PHE A 118 11.98 -17.32 -1.49
N SER A 119 11.27 -17.81 -2.51
CA SER A 119 11.19 -19.23 -2.82
C SER A 119 12.40 -19.76 -3.59
N TYR A 120 13.20 -18.88 -4.19
CA TYR A 120 14.40 -19.22 -4.96
C TYR A 120 15.71 -19.09 -4.15
N LEU A 121 15.63 -18.59 -2.90
CA LEU A 121 16.70 -18.62 -1.91
C LEU A 121 16.69 -19.96 -1.16
#